data_AF-A0A6M1YQ24-F1
#
_entry.id   AF-A0A6M1YQ24-F1
#
_cell.length_a   1.000
_cell.length_b   1.000
_cell.length_c   1.000
_cell.angle_alpha   90.00
_cell.angle_beta   90.00
_cell.angle_gamma   90.00
#
_symmetry.space_group_name_H-M   'P 1'
#
loop_
_entity.id
_entity.type
_entity.pdbx_description
1 polymer ?
#
loop_
_entity_poly.entity_id
_entity_poly.type
_entity_poly.pdbx_seq_one_letter_code
_entity_poly.pdbx_strand_id
1 'polypeptide(L)'
;SSEIEKMGPFKLITKGDDIPVFAWTLKEETNFSLYDMADKLREHGWLVPAYKMPANRQDLIVQRIVVKNAFSYDLANMLLKDMKKNVEFFATQKGFIKKEEGHHFRH
;
A
#
# COMPACT_ATOMS: atom_id res chain seq x y z
N SER A 1 15.60 -1.52 6.47
CA SER A 1 14.67 -1.74 5.34
C SER A 1 13.32 -2.32 5.78
N SER A 2 12.76 -1.95 6.95
CA SER A 2 11.55 -2.59 7.50
C SER A 2 10.52 -1.63 8.11
N GLU A 3 10.55 -0.34 7.75
CA GLU A 3 9.67 0.67 8.36
C GLU A 3 8.17 0.45 8.06
N ILE A 4 7.83 -0.13 6.90
CA ILE A 4 6.44 -0.46 6.55
C ILE A 4 5.84 -1.49 7.52
N GLU A 5 6.63 -2.49 7.89
CA GLU A 5 6.19 -3.56 8.79
C GLU A 5 5.89 -3.05 10.21
N LYS A 6 6.55 -1.94 10.61
CA LYS A 6 6.36 -1.27 11.91
C LYS A 6 5.11 -0.40 11.96
N MET A 7 4.47 -0.09 10.83
CA MET A 7 3.28 0.78 10.79
C MET A 7 1.99 0.08 11.25
N GLY A 8 2.08 -1.18 11.70
CA GLY A 8 0.96 -1.92 12.28
C GLY A 8 0.38 -2.93 11.29
N PRO A 9 -0.54 -2.54 10.40
CA PRO A 9 -1.35 -3.48 9.66
C PRO A 9 -0.64 -4.02 8.42
N PHE A 10 0.63 -3.70 8.14
CA PHE A 10 1.27 -4.11 6.89
C PHE A 10 2.27 -5.25 7.07
N LYS A 11 2.24 -6.21 6.14
CA LYS A 11 3.22 -7.29 5.98
C LYS A 11 3.97 -7.10 4.68
N LEU A 12 5.29 -7.08 4.74
CA LEU A 12 6.14 -7.00 3.55
C LEU A 12 6.15 -8.36 2.83
N ILE A 13 5.97 -8.34 1.51
CA ILE A 13 5.99 -9.52 0.64
C ILE A 13 7.35 -9.66 -0.05
N THR A 14 7.99 -8.54 -0.42
CA THR A 14 9.32 -8.54 -1.06
C THR A 14 10.27 -7.60 -0.32
N LYS A 15 11.52 -8.05 -0.12
CA LYS A 15 12.58 -7.25 0.50
C LYS A 15 13.40 -6.39 -0.50
N GLY A 16 13.17 -6.58 -1.80
CA GLY A 16 13.79 -5.80 -2.88
C GLY A 16 15.10 -6.39 -3.41
N ASP A 17 15.31 -7.69 -3.21
CA ASP A 17 16.61 -8.36 -3.33
C ASP A 17 17.07 -8.52 -4.79
N ASP A 18 16.12 -8.73 -5.73
CA ASP A 18 16.41 -8.96 -7.16
C ASP A 18 15.87 -7.85 -8.08
N ILE A 19 14.86 -7.11 -7.63
CA ILE A 19 14.21 -6.02 -8.37
C ILE A 19 13.87 -4.94 -7.33
N PRO A 20 14.07 -3.62 -7.60
CA PRO A 20 13.77 -2.54 -6.66
C PRO A 20 12.25 -2.31 -6.56
N VAL A 21 11.55 -3.32 -6.09
CA VAL A 21 10.11 -3.38 -5.98
C VAL A 21 9.77 -3.77 -4.55
N PHE A 22 9.00 -2.91 -3.90
CA PHE A 22 8.43 -3.19 -2.59
C PHE A 22 6.96 -3.52 -2.77
N ALA A 23 6.57 -4.69 -2.31
CA ALA A 23 5.19 -5.12 -2.23
C ALA A 23 4.82 -5.41 -0.78
N TRP A 24 3.62 -5.03 -0.38
CA TRP A 24 3.07 -5.34 0.94
C TRP A 24 1.58 -5.67 0.87
N THR A 25 1.10 -6.36 1.90
CA THR A 25 -0.32 -6.67 2.13
C THR A 25 -0.74 -6.18 3.51
N LEU A 26 -2.03 -6.21 3.80
CA LEU A 26 -2.53 -6.09 5.17
C LEU A 26 -2.31 -7.42 5.94
N LYS A 27 -1.91 -7.32 7.22
CA LYS A 27 -1.62 -8.45 8.15
C LYS A 27 -2.90 -9.09 8.70
N GLU A 28 -3.92 -8.28 8.88
CA GLU A 28 -5.20 -8.64 9.47
C GLU A 28 -6.33 -7.86 8.79
N GLU A 29 -7.57 -8.21 9.08
CA GLU A 29 -8.72 -7.51 8.54
C GLU A 29 -8.83 -6.11 9.17
N THR A 30 -8.62 -5.08 8.34
CA THR A 30 -8.77 -3.68 8.74
C THR A 30 -10.09 -3.11 8.24
N ASN A 31 -10.45 -1.93 8.77
CA ASN A 31 -11.64 -1.20 8.35
C ASN A 31 -11.50 -0.54 6.96
N PHE A 32 -10.31 -0.54 6.36
CA PHE A 32 -10.04 -0.08 5.00
C PHE A 32 -9.35 -1.18 4.19
N SER A 33 -9.35 -1.06 2.86
CA SER A 33 -8.62 -1.95 1.95
C SER A 33 -7.37 -1.28 1.38
N LEU A 34 -6.49 -2.05 0.73
CA LEU A 34 -5.37 -1.47 -0.02
C LEU A 34 -5.82 -0.64 -1.24
N TYR A 35 -7.04 -0.82 -1.72
CA TYR A 35 -7.62 0.03 -2.75
C TYR A 35 -7.95 1.42 -2.19
N ASP A 36 -8.52 1.48 -0.99
CA ASP A 36 -8.78 2.74 -0.28
C ASP A 36 -7.47 3.48 0.04
N MET A 37 -6.45 2.74 0.47
CA MET A 37 -5.11 3.28 0.68
C MET A 37 -4.51 3.82 -0.62
N ALA A 38 -4.63 3.10 -1.74
CA ALA A 38 -4.14 3.55 -3.04
C ALA A 38 -4.83 4.84 -3.50
N ASP A 39 -6.13 4.97 -3.26
CA ASP A 39 -6.88 6.18 -3.60
C ASP A 39 -6.47 7.36 -2.73
N LYS A 40 -6.30 7.17 -1.41
CA LYS A 40 -5.79 8.21 -0.52
C LYS A 40 -4.36 8.64 -0.84
N LEU A 41 -3.49 7.70 -1.17
CA LEU A 41 -2.14 8.01 -1.63
C LEU A 41 -2.16 8.82 -2.94
N ARG A 42 -3.11 8.57 -3.84
CA ARG A 42 -3.28 9.34 -5.07
C ARG A 42 -3.64 10.80 -4.81
N GLU A 43 -4.43 11.10 -3.77
CA GLU A 43 -4.72 12.49 -3.34
C GLU A 43 -3.43 13.26 -2.98
N HIS A 44 -2.38 12.56 -2.56
CA HIS A 44 -1.06 13.11 -2.24
C HIS A 44 -0.06 13.00 -3.41
N GLY A 45 -0.51 12.61 -4.61
CA GLY A 45 0.32 12.49 -5.81
C GLY A 45 1.10 11.18 -5.93
N TRP A 46 0.91 10.24 -5.01
CA TRP A 46 1.57 8.93 -5.05
C TRP A 46 0.82 7.97 -5.97
N LEU A 47 1.51 7.39 -6.94
CA LEU A 47 0.97 6.33 -7.81
C LEU A 47 1.40 4.95 -7.30
N VAL A 48 0.65 4.43 -6.32
CA VAL A 48 0.93 3.13 -5.70
C VAL A 48 -0.26 2.17 -5.91
N PRO A 49 -0.26 1.36 -6.98
CA PRO A 49 -1.38 0.48 -7.33
C PRO A 49 -1.57 -0.65 -6.31
N ALA A 50 -2.83 -1.01 -6.09
CA ALA A 50 -3.25 -2.22 -5.38
C ALA A 50 -3.95 -3.19 -6.35
N TYR A 51 -3.70 -4.49 -6.21
CA TYR A 51 -4.29 -5.55 -7.05
C TYR A 51 -4.32 -6.91 -6.35
N LYS A 52 -5.18 -7.83 -6.81
CA LYS A 52 -5.22 -9.22 -6.34
C LYS A 52 -4.06 -10.02 -6.95
N MET A 53 -3.41 -10.87 -6.16
CA MET A 53 -2.32 -11.72 -6.68
C MET A 53 -2.84 -12.78 -7.66
N PRO A 54 -2.12 -13.07 -8.77
CA PRO A 54 -2.56 -14.03 -9.77
C PRO A 54 -2.38 -15.50 -9.34
N ALA A 55 -3.06 -16.37 -10.10
CA ALA A 55 -2.94 -17.83 -10.19
C ALA A 55 -3.22 -18.68 -8.94
N ASN A 56 -2.81 -18.32 -7.71
CA ASN A 56 -2.95 -19.20 -6.54
C ASN A 56 -3.31 -18.51 -5.21
N ARG A 57 -3.49 -17.17 -5.18
CA ARG A 57 -3.88 -16.41 -3.97
C ARG A 57 -4.71 -15.15 -4.31
N GLN A 58 -5.88 -15.36 -4.91
CA GLN A 58 -6.78 -14.26 -5.30
C GLN A 58 -7.42 -13.54 -4.10
N ASP A 59 -7.40 -14.16 -2.93
CA ASP A 59 -7.76 -13.60 -1.63
C ASP A 59 -6.75 -12.56 -1.14
N LEU A 60 -5.52 -12.59 -1.67
CA LEU A 60 -4.45 -11.67 -1.27
C LEU A 60 -4.42 -10.43 -2.15
N ILE A 61 -4.80 -9.29 -1.58
CA ILE A 61 -4.62 -7.97 -2.18
C ILE A 61 -3.24 -7.46 -1.79
N VAL A 62 -2.48 -6.98 -2.78
CA VAL A 62 -1.15 -6.42 -2.57
C VAL A 62 -1.07 -5.02 -3.12
N GLN A 63 -0.28 -4.17 -2.47
CA GLN A 63 0.09 -2.86 -2.96
C GLN A 63 1.58 -2.87 -3.31
N ARG A 64 1.94 -2.31 -4.47
CA ARG A 64 3.31 -2.38 -5.01
C ARG A 64 3.81 -1.02 -5.45
N ILE A 65 5.01 -0.66 -5.02
CA ILE A 65 5.75 0.49 -5.55
C ILE A 65 7.04 0.03 -6.25
N VAL A 66 7.34 0.65 -7.39
CA VAL A 66 8.60 0.48 -8.11
C VAL A 66 9.53 1.62 -7.71
N VAL A 67 10.68 1.29 -7.13
CA VAL A 67 11.74 2.22 -6.75
C VAL A 67 12.66 2.37 -7.96
N LYS A 68 12.63 3.55 -8.57
CA LYS A 68 13.55 3.94 -9.65
C LYS A 68 14.75 4.69 -9.05
N ASN A 69 15.81 4.92 -9.82
CA ASN A 69 17.01 5.64 -9.37
C ASN A 69 16.73 7.01 -8.71
N ALA A 70 15.61 7.65 -9.02
CA ALA A 70 15.19 8.92 -8.42
C ALA A 70 14.47 8.78 -7.06
N PHE A 71 14.17 7.57 -6.61
CA PHE A 71 13.47 7.32 -5.35
C PHE A 71 14.47 7.34 -4.19
N SER A 72 14.70 8.53 -3.66
CA SER A 72 15.60 8.77 -2.53
C SER A 72 15.02 8.27 -1.21
N TYR A 73 15.87 8.19 -0.19
CA TYR A 73 15.45 7.92 1.18
C TYR A 73 14.41 8.93 1.69
N ASP A 74 14.51 10.19 1.27
CA ASP A 74 13.54 11.24 1.63
C ASP A 74 12.17 10.99 1.03
N LEU A 75 12.10 10.56 -0.24
CA LEU A 75 10.84 10.15 -0.86
C LEU A 75 10.23 8.93 -0.17
N ALA A 76 11.06 7.97 0.26
CA ALA A 76 10.61 6.86 1.08
C ALA A 76 9.99 7.34 2.39
N ASN A 77 10.63 8.27 3.10
CA ASN A 77 10.12 8.83 4.35
C ASN A 77 8.83 9.63 4.14
N MET A 78 8.71 10.37 3.04
CA MET A 78 7.48 11.09 2.69
C MET A 78 6.31 10.13 2.45
N LEU A 79 6.54 9.07 1.66
CA LEU A 79 5.53 8.03 1.44
C LEU A 79 5.08 7.39 2.77
N LEU A 80 6.04 7.01 3.62
CA LEU A 80 5.74 6.44 4.93
C LEU A 80 4.93 7.39 5.82
N LYS A 81 5.24 8.69 5.78
CA LYS A 81 4.50 9.72 6.53
C LYS A 81 3.06 9.83 6.05
N ASP A 82 2.82 9.82 4.75
CA ASP A 82 1.47 9.90 4.20
C ASP A 82 0.68 8.61 4.44
N MET A 83 1.33 7.44 4.35
CA MET A 83 0.72 6.17 4.75
C MET A 83 0.27 6.17 6.21
N LYS A 84 1.10 6.67 7.15
CA LYS A 84 0.72 6.78 8.57
C LYS A 84 -0.50 7.66 8.77
N LYS A 85 -0.51 8.84 8.17
CA LYS A 85 -1.66 9.76 8.22
C LYS A 85 -2.94 9.11 7.69
N ASN A 86 -2.84 8.35 6.61
CA ASN A 86 -3.99 7.65 6.03
C ASN A 86 -4.51 6.55 6.96
N VAL A 87 -3.62 5.79 7.61
CA VAL A 87 -4.02 4.80 8.62
C VAL A 87 -4.73 5.47 9.79
N GLU A 88 -4.19 6.57 10.32
CA GLU A 88 -4.83 7.35 11.38
C GLU A 88 -6.19 7.90 10.94
N PHE A 89 -6.28 8.43 9.71
CA PHE A 89 -7.54 8.86 9.13
C PHE A 89 -8.58 7.74 9.15
N PHE A 90 -8.25 6.56 8.59
CA PHE A 90 -9.19 5.44 8.57
C PHE A 90 -9.58 4.98 9.97
N ALA A 91 -8.66 4.99 10.94
CA ALA A 91 -8.98 4.62 12.32
C ALA A 91 -10.08 5.52 12.95
N THR A 92 -10.22 6.77 12.50
CA THR A 92 -11.28 7.68 12.96
C THR A 92 -12.63 7.48 12.26
N GLN A 93 -12.67 6.80 11.11
CA GLN A 93 -13.87 6.64 10.29
C GLN A 93 -14.70 5.42 10.73
N LYS A 94 -15.61 5.62 11.69
CA LYS A 94 -16.57 4.59 12.11
C LYS A 94 -17.58 4.32 11.00
N GLY A 95 -17.73 3.04 10.62
CA GLY A 95 -18.69 2.61 9.58
C GLY A 95 -18.22 2.82 8.14
N PHE A 96 -16.93 3.04 7.91
CA PHE A 96 -16.36 3.11 6.57
C PHE A 96 -16.58 1.79 5.81
N ILE A 97 -17.14 1.88 4.61
CA ILE A 97 -17.32 0.75 3.72
C ILE A 97 -16.05 0.61 2.87
N LYS A 98 -15.22 -0.38 3.19
CA LYS A 98 -13.99 -0.65 2.45
C LYS A 98 -14.29 -1.09 1.02
N LYS A 99 -13.39 -0.73 0.09
CA LYS A 99 -13.46 -1.18 -1.30
C LYS A 99 -13.00 -2.62 -1.45
N GLU A 100 -13.69 -3.39 -2.29
CA GLU A 100 -13.30 -4.77 -2.65
C GLU A 100 -12.51 -4.83 -3.96
N GLU A 101 -12.54 -3.75 -4.76
CA GLU A 101 -11.87 -3.65 -6.06
C GLU A 101 -11.28 -2.25 -6.28
N GLY A 102 -10.22 -2.19 -7.07
CA GLY A 102 -9.51 -0.96 -7.40
C GLY A 102 -9.87 -0.43 -8.77
N HIS A 103 -9.59 0.85 -9.00
CA HIS A 103 -9.63 1.42 -10.34
C HIS A 103 -8.61 0.70 -11.24
N HIS A 104 -9.07 0.05 -12.30
CA HIS A 104 -8.20 -0.51 -13.32
C HIS A 104 -7.35 0.60 -13.94
N PHE A 105 -6.04 0.58 -13.69
CA PHE A 105 -5.09 1.38 -14.45
C PHE A 105 -5.06 0.84 -15.88
N ARG A 106 -5.74 1.51 -16.80
CA ARG A 106 -5.50 1.34 -18.23
C ARG A 106 -4.14 1.97 -18.52
N HIS A 107 -3.20 1.15 -18.99
CA HIS A 107 -1.92 1.59 -19.53
C HIS A 107 -2.14 2.22 -20.91
#